data_AF-A0A6L7TXR7-F1
#
_entry.id   AF-A0A6L7TXR7-F1
#
_cell.length_a   1.000
_cell.length_b   1.000
_cell.length_c   1.000
_cell.angle_alpha   90.00
_cell.angle_beta   90.00
_cell.angle_gamma   90.00
#
_symmetry.space_group_name_H-M   'P 1'
#
loop_
_entity.id
_entity.type
_entity.pdbx_description
1 polymer ?
#
loop_
_entity_poly.entity_id
_entity_poly.type
_entity_poly.pdbx_seq_one_letter_code
_entity_poly.pdbx_strand_id
1 'polypeptide(L)'
;MNKEGRKRPWLAVLLSLFFPGLGQLYNGQFAKAVSIFALVIIVNMLSREPLEIFLQFADAGALGDVPRDTLTLVAGYSLATLFIAGISIYDANVTAKKINLEIEEKRS
;
A
#
# COMPACT_ATOMS: atom_id res chain seq x y z
N MET A 1 -7.61 -30.98 -17.41
CA MET A 1 -6.47 -30.06 -17.63
C MET A 1 -6.57 -28.93 -16.59
N ASN A 2 -5.55 -28.76 -15.73
CA ASN A 2 -5.66 -28.05 -14.45
C ASN A 2 -5.91 -26.53 -14.59
N LYS A 3 -6.56 -25.94 -13.57
CA LYS A 3 -6.76 -24.48 -13.39
C LYS A 3 -5.46 -23.74 -12.99
N GLU A 4 -4.31 -24.36 -13.24
CA GLU A 4 -3.00 -23.85 -12.83
C GLU A 4 -2.71 -22.52 -13.53
N GLY A 5 -2.43 -21.49 -12.72
CA GLY A 5 -2.05 -20.15 -13.17
C GLY A 5 -3.11 -19.05 -12.97
N ARG A 6 -4.41 -19.38 -12.88
CA ARG A 6 -5.47 -18.37 -12.74
C ARG A 6 -5.41 -17.69 -11.36
N LYS A 7 -5.35 -16.36 -11.36
CA LYS A 7 -5.30 -15.53 -10.15
C LYS A 7 -6.70 -15.23 -9.63
N ARG A 8 -6.85 -15.05 -8.31
CA ARG A 8 -8.10 -14.60 -7.68
C ARG A 8 -7.98 -13.09 -7.40
N PRO A 9 -8.67 -12.20 -8.15
CA PRO A 9 -8.50 -10.75 -7.98
C PRO A 9 -8.86 -10.25 -6.58
N TRP A 10 -9.90 -10.83 -5.96
CA TRP A 10 -10.28 -10.48 -4.59
C TRP A 10 -9.18 -10.81 -3.57
N LEU A 11 -8.42 -11.89 -3.79
CA LEU A 11 -7.31 -12.27 -2.92
C LEU A 11 -6.14 -11.30 -3.10
N ALA A 12 -5.86 -10.89 -4.34
CA ALA A 12 -4.84 -9.87 -4.62
C ALA A 12 -5.17 -8.53 -3.92
N VAL A 13 -6.46 -8.13 -3.93
CA VAL A 13 -6.97 -6.97 -3.20
C VAL A 13 -6.80 -7.14 -1.69
N LEU A 14 -7.24 -8.26 -1.13
CA LEU A 14 -7.13 -8.53 0.31
C LEU A 14 -5.67 -8.49 0.78
N LEU A 15 -4.75 -9.03 -0.02
CA LEU A 15 -3.33 -8.98 0.26
C LEU A 15 -2.80 -7.54 0.24
N SER A 16 -3.15 -6.73 -0.77
CA SER A 16 -2.74 -5.32 -0.79
C SER A 16 -3.39 -4.46 0.30
N LEU A 17 -4.58 -4.84 0.79
CA LEU A 17 -5.22 -4.23 1.97
C LEU A 17 -4.45 -4.55 3.26
N PHE A 18 -3.96 -5.78 3.40
CA PHE A 18 -3.16 -6.17 4.56
C PHE A 18 -1.79 -5.47 4.57
N PHE A 19 -1.12 -5.43 3.42
CA PHE A 19 0.10 -4.64 3.25
C PHE A 19 0.29 -4.26 1.77
N PRO A 20 0.43 -2.96 1.43
CA PRO A 20 0.61 -2.54 0.05
C PRO A 20 1.83 -3.23 -0.58
N GLY A 21 1.66 -3.83 -1.77
CA GLY A 21 2.68 -4.60 -2.49
C GLY A 21 2.49 -6.11 -2.43
N LEU A 22 1.73 -6.66 -1.47
CA LEU A 22 1.50 -8.11 -1.40
C LEU A 22 0.62 -8.63 -2.55
N GLY A 23 -0.35 -7.85 -3.03
CA GLY A 23 -1.13 -8.21 -4.20
C GLY A 23 -0.27 -8.29 -5.47
N GLN A 24 0.70 -7.40 -5.63
CA GLN A 24 1.70 -7.43 -6.70
C GLN A 24 2.60 -8.66 -6.59
N LEU A 25 3.04 -9.01 -5.38
CA LEU A 25 3.81 -10.21 -5.12
C LEU A 25 3.02 -11.48 -5.49
N TYR A 26 1.76 -11.56 -5.08
CA TYR A 26 0.84 -12.65 -5.44
C TYR A 26 0.63 -12.79 -6.96
N ASN A 27 0.57 -11.67 -7.66
CA ASN A 27 0.47 -11.62 -9.12
C ASN A 27 1.79 -11.97 -9.83
N GLY A 28 2.90 -12.19 -9.10
CA GLY A 28 4.21 -12.51 -9.66
C GLY A 28 5.03 -11.29 -10.10
N GLN A 29 4.59 -10.08 -9.77
CA GLN A 29 5.28 -8.83 -10.11
C GLN A 29 6.31 -8.45 -9.04
N PHE A 30 7.40 -9.21 -8.93
CA PHE A 30 8.39 -9.07 -7.85
C PHE A 30 9.00 -7.67 -7.78
N ALA A 31 9.44 -7.10 -8.91
CA ALA A 31 10.04 -5.77 -8.94
C ALA A 31 9.07 -4.69 -8.43
N LYS A 32 7.80 -4.72 -8.84
CA LYS A 32 6.79 -3.77 -8.34
C LYS A 32 6.52 -3.97 -6.85
N ALA A 33 6.42 -5.22 -6.40
CA ALA A 33 6.19 -5.52 -4.99
C ALA A 33 7.31 -4.92 -4.11
N VAL A 34 8.58 -5.16 -4.49
CA VAL A 34 9.74 -4.61 -3.77
C VAL A 34 9.73 -3.08 -3.78
N SER A 35 9.44 -2.44 -4.92
CA SER A 35 9.38 -0.98 -5.00
C SER A 35 8.28 -0.39 -4.11
N ILE A 36 7.09 -1.01 -4.06
CA ILE A 36 6.00 -0.57 -3.19
C ILE A 36 6.38 -0.78 -1.72
N PHE A 37 6.96 -1.92 -1.36
CA PHE A 37 7.44 -2.17 0.01
C PHE A 37 8.47 -1.13 0.43
N ALA A 38 9.47 -0.86 -0.41
CA ALA A 38 10.49 0.15 -0.12
C ALA A 38 9.86 1.53 0.08
N LEU A 39 8.91 1.92 -0.78
CA LEU A 39 8.24 3.22 -0.67
C LEU A 39 7.42 3.34 0.62
N VAL A 40 6.64 2.32 0.97
CA VAL A 40 5.87 2.29 2.23
C VAL A 40 6.81 2.37 3.43
N ILE A 41 7.88 1.59 3.44
CA ILE A 41 8.87 1.59 4.53
C ILE A 41 9.51 2.97 4.68
N ILE A 42 9.97 3.58 3.58
CA ILE A 42 10.59 4.91 3.60
C ILE A 42 9.62 5.95 4.15
N VAL A 43 8.37 5.98 3.66
CA VAL A 43 7.37 6.94 4.15
C VAL A 43 7.09 6.74 5.64
N ASN A 44 6.97 5.50 6.12
CA ASN A 44 6.76 5.23 7.54
C ASN A 44 7.98 5.58 8.40
N MET A 45 9.20 5.37 7.91
CA MET A 45 10.42 5.78 8.60
C MET A 45 10.51 7.31 8.73
N LEU A 46 10.18 8.04 7.66
CA LEU A 46 10.15 9.51 7.69
C LEU A 46 9.02 10.06 8.57
N SER A 47 7.90 9.33 8.66
CA SER A 47 6.75 9.71 9.49
C SER A 47 6.98 9.56 10.99
N ARG A 48 8.04 8.84 11.40
CA ARG A 48 8.23 8.45 12.80
C ARG A 48 8.37 9.66 13.75
N GLU A 49 9.35 10.52 13.49
CA GLU A 49 9.65 11.67 14.36
C GLU A 49 8.46 12.65 14.47
N PRO A 50 7.83 13.10 13.36
CA PRO A 50 6.67 13.99 13.47
C PRO A 50 5.49 13.35 14.21
N LEU A 51 5.29 12.04 14.05
CA LEU A 51 4.22 11.32 14.73
C LEU A 51 4.48 11.24 16.24
N GLU A 52 5.70 10.93 16.66
CA GLU A 52 6.07 10.88 18.08
C GLU A 52 5.87 12.24 18.77
N ILE A 53 6.29 13.34 18.12
CA ILE A 53 6.04 14.70 18.62
C ILE A 53 4.54 14.97 18.71
N PHE A 54 3.78 14.67 17.65
CA PHE A 54 2.33 14.86 17.67
C PHE A 54 1.65 14.11 18.81
N LEU A 55 2.02 12.84 19.03
CA LEU A 55 1.47 12.01 20.10
C LEU A 55 1.80 12.57 21.49
N GLN A 56 3.01 13.10 21.70
CA GLN A 56 3.38 13.75 22.97
C GLN A 56 2.43 14.91 23.32
N PHE A 57 2.12 15.78 22.36
CA PHE A 57 1.18 16.88 22.57
C PHE A 57 -0.27 16.39 22.74
N ALA A 58 -0.65 15.32 22.03
CA ALA A 58 -1.96 14.69 22.17
C ALA A 58 -2.16 14.12 23.59
N ASP A 59 -1.17 13.39 24.10
CA ASP A 59 -1.19 12.80 25.44
C ASP A 59 -1.16 13.86 26.55
N ALA A 60 -0.52 15.00 26.29
CA ALA A 60 -0.55 16.17 27.19
C ALA A 60 -1.86 16.98 27.12
N GLY A 61 -2.78 16.64 26.22
CA GLY A 61 -4.01 17.41 25.99
C GLY A 61 -3.78 18.79 25.36
N ALA A 62 -2.61 19.01 24.76
CA ALA A 62 -2.15 20.31 24.25
C ALA A 62 -2.16 20.35 22.70
N LEU A 63 -3.19 19.77 22.07
CA LEU A 63 -3.28 19.70 20.60
C LEU A 63 -3.28 21.07 19.92
N GLY A 64 -3.72 22.12 20.61
CA GLY A 64 -3.69 23.50 20.12
C GLY A 64 -2.27 24.08 19.97
N ASP A 65 -1.30 23.50 20.67
CA ASP A 65 0.10 23.96 20.72
C ASP A 65 1.04 23.13 19.84
N VAL A 66 0.50 22.15 19.10
CA VAL A 66 1.32 21.33 18.18
C VAL A 66 1.98 22.23 17.13
N PRO A 67 3.31 22.12 16.92
CA PRO A 67 3.98 22.86 15.88
C PRO A 67 3.35 22.60 14.50
N ARG A 68 3.05 23.67 13.76
CA ARG A 68 2.36 23.57 12.45
C ARG A 68 3.07 22.65 11.46
N ASP A 69 4.40 22.65 11.47
CA ASP A 69 5.21 21.81 10.59
C ASP A 69 5.06 20.33 10.94
N THR A 70 4.95 20.01 12.23
CA THR A 70 4.68 18.64 12.71
C THR A 70 3.32 18.17 12.21
N LEU A 71 2.28 19.01 12.38
CA LEU A 71 0.93 18.69 11.91
C LEU A 71 0.90 18.45 10.40
N THR A 72 1.59 19.31 9.65
CA THR A 72 1.67 19.22 8.18
C THR A 72 2.39 17.95 7.74
N LEU A 73 3.49 17.58 8.39
CA LEU A 73 4.25 16.36 8.09
C LEU A 73 3.45 15.11 8.44
N VAL A 74 2.83 15.03 9.62
CA VAL A 74 1.99 13.88 10.02
C VAL A 74 0.84 13.69 9.04
N ALA A 75 0.13 14.76 8.71
CA ALA A 75 -0.95 14.71 7.72
C ALA A 75 -0.42 14.28 6.34
N GLY A 76 0.69 14.87 5.88
CA GLY A 76 1.30 14.58 4.60
C GLY A 76 1.72 13.11 4.46
N TYR A 77 2.44 12.56 5.44
CA TYR A 77 2.87 11.15 5.40
C TYR A 77 1.71 10.17 5.56
N SER A 78 0.70 10.51 6.37
CA SER A 78 -0.51 9.69 6.50
C SER A 78 -1.27 9.62 5.17
N LEU A 79 -1.48 10.76 4.51
CA LEU A 79 -2.13 10.83 3.21
C LEU A 79 -1.31 10.12 2.13
N ALA A 80 0.02 10.27 2.14
CA ALA A 80 0.91 9.55 1.22
C ALA A 80 0.77 8.02 1.39
N THR A 81 0.75 7.53 2.63
CA THR A 81 0.58 6.10 2.93
C THR A 81 -0.77 5.58 2.44
N LEU A 82 -1.86 6.30 2.70
CA LEU A 82 -3.20 5.94 2.21
C LEU A 82 -3.27 5.95 0.67
N PHE A 83 -2.63 6.93 0.05
CA PHE A 83 -2.58 7.04 -1.41
C PHE A 83 -1.81 5.87 -2.04
N ILE A 84 -0.64 5.52 -1.50
CA ILE A 84 0.14 4.35 -1.94
C ILE A 84 -0.66 3.07 -1.76
N ALA A 85 -1.35 2.91 -0.62
CA ALA A 85 -2.21 1.76 -0.36
C ALA A 85 -3.35 1.66 -1.40
N GLY A 86 -4.04 2.77 -1.67
CA GLY A 86 -5.11 2.83 -2.68
C GLY A 86 -4.62 2.44 -4.08
N ILE A 87 -3.48 2.97 -4.51
CA ILE A 87 -2.83 2.61 -5.78
C ILE A 87 -2.49 1.11 -5.80
N SER A 88 -1.88 0.60 -4.73
CA SER A 88 -1.47 -0.81 -4.66
C SER A 88 -2.66 -1.76 -4.75
N ILE A 89 -3.77 -1.44 -4.07
CA ILE A 89 -5.01 -2.22 -4.12
C ILE A 89 -5.60 -2.23 -5.54
N TYR A 90 -5.69 -1.05 -6.16
CA TYR A 90 -6.20 -0.91 -7.52
C TYR A 90 -5.35 -1.69 -8.53
N ASP A 91 -4.03 -1.49 -8.53
CA ASP A 91 -3.09 -2.16 -9.44
C ASP A 91 -3.10 -3.69 -9.25
N ALA A 92 -3.23 -4.18 -8.01
CA ALA A 92 -3.33 -5.61 -7.72
C ALA A 92 -4.58 -6.26 -8.33
N ASN A 93 -5.74 -5.59 -8.25
CA ASN A 93 -7.00 -6.06 -8.82
C ASN A 93 -6.94 -6.09 -10.37
N VAL A 94 -6.50 -4.98 -10.97
CA VAL A 94 -6.42 -4.83 -12.43
C VAL A 94 -5.44 -5.85 -13.00
N THR A 95 -4.27 -5.99 -12.39
CA THR A 95 -3.26 -6.96 -12.82
C THR A 95 -3.78 -8.39 -12.74
N ALA A 96 -4.45 -8.78 -11.64
CA ALA A 96 -4.96 -10.14 -11.49
C ALA A 96 -6.00 -10.48 -12.57
N LYS A 97 -6.86 -9.53 -12.95
CA LYS A 97 -7.81 -9.69 -14.06
C LYS A 97 -7.08 -9.81 -15.39
N LYS A 98 -6.07 -8.97 -15.65
CA LYS A 98 -5.27 -9.01 -16.87
C LYS A 98 -4.57 -10.37 -17.07
N ILE A 99 -3.92 -10.89 -16.02
CA ILE A 99 -3.28 -12.22 -16.06
C ILE A 99 -4.29 -13.31 -16.44
N ASN A 100 -5.51 -13.23 -15.90
CA ASN A 100 -6.55 -14.20 -16.22
C ASN A 100 -7.01 -14.12 -17.68
N LEU A 101 -7.15 -12.91 -18.23
CA LEU A 101 -7.50 -12.70 -19.64
C LEU A 101 -6.41 -13.25 -20.57
N GLU A 102 -5.14 -12.98 -20.29
CA GLU A 102 -4.01 -13.51 -21.06
C GLU A 102 -3.94 -15.05 -21.03
N ILE A 103 -4.37 -15.69 -19.93
CA ILE A 103 -4.48 -17.15 -19.84
C ILE A 103 -5.64 -17.68 -20.69
N GLU A 104 -6.75 -16.94 -20.79
CA GLU A 104 -7.90 -17.32 -21.61
C GLU A 104 -7.59 -17.20 -23.11
N GLU A 105 -6.94 -16.11 -23.54
CA GLU A 105 -6.51 -15.90 -24.94
C GLU A 105 -5.51 -16.97 -25.41
N LYS A 106 -4.59 -17.42 -24.54
CA LYS A 106 -3.64 -18.49 -24.89
C LYS A 106 -4.27 -19.87 -25.01
N ARG A 107 -5.53 -20.02 -24.58
CA ARG A 107 -6.27 -21.30 -24.61
C ARG A 107 -7.25 -21.40 -25.78
N SER A 108 -7.60 -20.28 -26.43
CA SER A 108 -8.44 -20.22 -27.64
C SER A 108 -7.61 -20.39 -28.91
#